data_AF-A0A944IPX3-F1
#
_entry.id   AF-A0A944IPX3-F1
#
_cell.length_a   1.000
_cell.length_b   1.000
_cell.length_c   1.000
_cell.angle_alpha   90.00
_cell.angle_beta   90.00
_cell.angle_gamma   90.00
#
_symmetry.space_group_name_H-M   'P 1'
#
loop_
_entity.id
_entity.type
_entity.pdbx_description
1 polymer ?
#
loop_
_entity_poly.entity_id
_entity_poly.type
_entity_poly.pdbx_seq_one_letter_code
_entity_poly.pdbx_strand_id
1 'polypeptide(L)' 'MTPRPARPGAEIQDTSGLALHPGSLRTGWCAVCKAWTHITADLLLLTPTGLSTVGTWAWCEVCDDPDSPLPARRIDRA' A
#
# COMPACT_ATOMS: atom_id res chain seq x y z
N MET A 1 -20.99 -19.41 40.88
CA MET A 1 -19.82 -19.12 40.03
C MET A 1 -20.21 -19.46 38.60
N THR A 2 -20.53 -18.44 37.80
CA THR A 2 -20.90 -18.62 36.38
C THR A 2 -19.62 -18.62 35.55
N PRO A 3 -19.36 -19.62 34.70
CA PRO A 3 -18.15 -19.62 33.88
C PRO A 3 -18.17 -18.42 32.91
N ARG A 4 -17.03 -17.74 32.81
CA ARG A 4 -16.80 -16.63 31.89
C ARG A 4 -16.88 -17.14 30.45
N PRO A 5 -17.61 -16.48 29.53
CA PRO A 5 -17.63 -16.89 28.13
C PRO A 5 -16.22 -16.80 27.54
N ALA A 6 -15.82 -17.86 26.84
CA ALA A 6 -14.56 -17.88 26.11
C ALA A 6 -14.57 -16.74 25.08
N ARG A 7 -13.49 -15.94 25.06
CA ARG A 7 -13.26 -14.98 23.96
C ARG A 7 -13.23 -15.79 22.66
N PRO A 8 -13.90 -15.36 21.57
CA PRO A 8 -13.63 -15.92 20.25
C PRO A 8 -12.11 -15.81 20.02
N GLY A 9 -11.46 -16.94 19.80
CA GLY A 9 -10.04 -16.97 19.47
C GLY A 9 -9.83 -16.08 18.27
N ALA A 10 -8.79 -15.24 18.31
CA ALA A 10 -8.33 -14.57 17.11
C ALA A 10 -8.03 -15.65 16.08
N GLU A 11 -8.89 -15.77 15.07
CA GLU A 11 -8.69 -16.63 13.92
C GLU A 11 -7.42 -16.13 13.24
N ILE A 12 -6.33 -16.88 13.39
CA ILE A 12 -5.08 -16.60 12.69
C ILE A 12 -5.38 -16.93 11.24
N GLN A 13 -5.62 -15.90 10.43
CA GLN A 13 -5.83 -16.05 8.99
C GLN A 13 -4.57 -16.67 8.39
N ASP A 14 -4.70 -17.88 7.87
CA ASP A 14 -3.63 -18.55 7.15
C ASP A 14 -3.41 -17.82 5.83
N THR A 15 -2.41 -16.93 5.80
CA THR A 15 -2.04 -16.19 4.59
C THR A 15 -1.21 -17.05 3.62
N SER A 16 -1.04 -18.35 3.90
CA SER A 16 -0.32 -19.29 3.05
C SER A 16 -1.07 -19.48 1.73
N GLY A 17 -0.72 -18.67 0.74
CA GLY A 17 -1.37 -18.64 -0.57
C GLY A 17 -1.81 -17.24 -1.04
N LEU A 18 -1.63 -16.22 -0.19
CA LEU A 18 -1.79 -14.82 -0.60
C LEU A 18 -0.44 -14.27 -1.08
N ALA A 19 -0.38 -13.86 -2.34
CA ALA A 19 0.78 -13.17 -2.89
C ALA A 19 0.34 -11.82 -3.44
N LEU A 20 0.92 -10.75 -2.90
CA LEU A 20 0.69 -9.38 -3.39
C LEU A 20 1.78 -9.02 -4.39
N HIS A 21 1.37 -8.65 -5.60
CA HIS A 21 2.26 -8.28 -6.68
C HIS A 21 1.93 -6.89 -7.21
N PRO A 22 2.94 -6.04 -7.47
CA PRO A 22 2.72 -4.88 -8.32
C PRO A 22 2.44 -5.38 -9.74
N GLY A 23 1.37 -4.86 -10.34
CA GLY A 23 1.07 -5.02 -11.75
C GLY A 23 2.05 -4.25 -12.62
N SER A 24 1.63 -3.92 -13.83
CA SER A 24 2.51 -3.16 -14.73
C SER A 24 2.76 -1.76 -14.20
N LEU A 25 4.04 -1.44 -14.00
CA LEU A 25 4.47 -0.08 -13.66
C LEU A 25 4.12 0.89 -14.80
N ARG A 26 3.63 2.05 -14.42
CA ARG A 26 3.35 3.20 -15.29
C ARG A 26 4.11 4.39 -14.75
N THR A 27 4.77 5.12 -15.64
CA THR A 27 5.43 6.38 -15.29
C THR A 27 4.55 7.57 -15.67
N GLY A 28 4.72 8.68 -14.96
CA GLY A 28 3.93 9.89 -15.17
C GLY A 28 4.58 11.13 -14.59
N TRP A 29 3.88 12.24 -14.78
CA TRP A 29 4.27 13.55 -14.27
C TRP A 29 3.93 13.73 -12.80
N CYS A 30 4.91 14.10 -11.97
CA CYS A 30 4.69 14.49 -10.59
C CYS A 30 4.35 15.99 -10.50
N ALA A 31 3.17 16.31 -9.95
CA ALA A 31 2.74 17.70 -9.79
C ALA A 31 3.54 18.49 -8.74
N VAL A 32 4.33 17.82 -7.89
CA VAL A 32 5.10 18.42 -6.79
C VAL A 32 6.49 18.84 -7.25
N CYS A 33 7.35 17.89 -7.65
CA CYS A 33 8.70 18.20 -8.14
C CYS A 33 8.72 18.67 -9.60
N LYS A 34 7.59 18.63 -10.31
CA LYS A 34 7.46 19.04 -11.72
C LYS A 34 8.42 18.26 -12.62
N ALA A 35 8.45 16.94 -12.44
CA ALA A 35 9.29 16.03 -13.21
C ALA A 35 8.55 14.72 -13.55
N TRP A 36 9.03 13.98 -14.55
CA TRP A 36 8.47 12.70 -14.99
C TRP A 36 8.96 11.52 -14.13
N THR A 37 8.78 11.63 -12.82
CA THR A 37 9.31 10.71 -11.80
C THR A 37 8.21 10.05 -10.97
N HIS A 38 6.95 10.22 -11.37
CA HIS A 38 5.82 9.57 -10.70
C HIS A 38 5.66 8.16 -11.25
N ILE A 39 5.57 7.17 -10.38
CA ILE A 39 5.38 5.77 -10.69
C ILE A 39 4.06 5.31 -10.06
N THR A 40 3.24 4.62 -10.83
CA THR A 40 1.99 4.02 -10.35
C THR A 40 1.90 2.57 -10.82
N ALA A 41 1.34 1.71 -9.98
CA ALA A 41 0.99 0.34 -10.36
C ALA A 41 -0.26 -0.11 -9.62
N ASP A 42 -1.07 -0.93 -10.28
CA ASP A 42 -2.15 -1.65 -9.60
C ASP A 42 -1.55 -2.73 -8.70
N LEU A 43 -2.10 -2.87 -7.50
CA LEU A 43 -1.76 -3.93 -6.58
C LEU A 43 -2.65 -5.13 -6.87
N LEU A 44 -2.03 -6.22 -7.31
CA LEU A 44 -2.69 -7.45 -7.69
C LEU A 44 -2.52 -8.47 -6.56
N LEU A 45 -3.63 -8.94 -6.02
CA LEU A 45 -3.65 -9.99 -5.03
C LEU A 45 -3.95 -11.33 -5.72
N LEU A 46 -2.98 -12.23 -5.68
CA LEU A 46 -3.17 -13.61 -6.05
C LEU A 46 -3.66 -14.39 -4.83
N THR A 47 -4.79 -15.06 -4.99
CA THR A 47 -5.41 -15.95 -4.01
C THR A 47 -5.62 -17.32 -4.64
N PRO A 48 -5.88 -18.38 -3.85
CA PRO A 48 -6.28 -19.68 -4.40
C PRO A 48 -7.54 -19.61 -5.29
N THR A 49 -8.39 -18.60 -5.09
CA THR A 49 -9.62 -18.38 -5.88
C THR A 49 -9.37 -17.60 -7.19
N GLY A 50 -8.18 -17.03 -7.37
CA GLY A 50 -7.82 -16.27 -8.56
C GLY A 50 -7.11 -14.95 -8.25
N LEU A 51 -7.01 -14.11 -9.27
CA LEU A 51 -6.37 -12.80 -9.23
C LEU A 51 -7.41 -11.70 -9.02
N SER A 52 -7.14 -10.73 -8.15
CA SER A 52 -7.98 -9.56 -7.94
C SER A 52 -7.14 -8.30 -7.79
N THR A 53 -7.62 -7.16 -8.31
CA THR A 53 -7.00 -5.86 -8.05
C THR A 53 -7.50 -5.33 -6.72
N VAL A 54 -6.59 -5.10 -5.78
CA VAL A 54 -6.92 -4.67 -4.40
C VAL A 54 -6.65 -3.20 -4.15
N GLY A 55 -5.97 -2.52 -5.07
CA GLY A 55 -5.75 -1.08 -4.99
C GLY A 55 -4.76 -0.60 -6.04
N THR A 56 -4.36 0.65 -5.91
CA THR A 56 -3.32 1.26 -6.73
C THR A 56 -2.29 1.85 -5.79
N TRP A 57 -1.02 1.56 -6.05
CA TRP A 57 0.11 2.14 -5.39
C TRP A 57 0.71 3.25 -6.27
N ALA A 58 1.15 4.33 -5.63
CA ALA A 58 1.79 5.47 -6.25
C ALA A 58 3.01 5.90 -5.44
N TRP A 59 4.08 6.26 -6.14
CA TRP A 59 5.35 6.71 -5.57
C TRP A 59 6.00 7.73 -6.49
N CYS A 60 6.49 8.86 -5.98
CA CYS A 60 7.45 9.70 -6.68
C CYS A 60 8.88 9.44 -6.17
N GLU A 61 9.79 9.05 -7.06
CA GLU A 61 11.19 8.72 -6.72
C GLU A 61 11.95 9.87 -6.02
N VAL A 62 11.52 11.12 -6.26
CA VAL A 62 12.18 12.32 -5.70
C VAL A 62 11.47 12.84 -4.46
N CYS A 63 10.14 12.82 -4.44
CA CYS A 63 9.39 13.41 -3.34
C CYS A 63 9.24 12.47 -2.15
N ASP A 64 9.18 11.16 -2.42
CA ASP A 64 9.07 10.13 -1.40
C ASP A 64 10.35 9.27 -1.39
N ASP A 65 11.50 9.90 -1.66
CA ASP A 65 12.82 9.28 -1.47
C ASP A 65 13.00 8.95 0.03
N PRO A 66 13.09 7.67 0.42
CA PRO A 66 13.27 7.29 1.83
C PRO A 66 14.65 7.64 2.38
N ASP A 67 15.67 7.76 1.51
CA ASP A 67 17.04 8.09 1.90
C ASP A 67 17.26 9.61 1.99
N SER A 68 16.41 10.39 1.31
CA SER A 68 16.40 11.85 1.34
C SER A 68 15.00 12.39 1.68
N PRO A 69 14.46 12.12 2.88
CA PRO A 69 13.12 12.55 3.23
C PRO A 69 13.02 14.08 3.13
N LEU A 70 12.06 14.57 2.33
CA LEU A 70 11.78 15.99 2.26
C LEU A 70 11.46 16.51 3.66
N PRO A 71 11.90 17.75 4.02
CA PRO A 71 11.56 18.34 5.30
C PRO A 71 10.04 18.34 5.48
N ALA A 72 9.58 17.94 6.66
CA ALA A 72 8.16 17.85 6.98
C ALA A 72 7.47 19.17 6.60
N ARG A 73 6.54 19.11 5.64
CA ARG A 73 5.78 20.29 5.25
C ARG A 73 4.92 20.68 6.44
N ARG A 74 5.01 21.94 6.89
CA ARG A 74 4.03 22.53 7.80
C ARG A 74 2.65 22.40 7.14
N ILE A 75 1.81 21.53 7.66
CA ILE A 75 0.37 21.53 7.40
C ILE A 75 -0.23 22.59 8.31
N ASP A 76 0.18 23.85 8.13
CA ASP A 76 -0.50 24.98 8.75
C ASP A 76 -1.72 25.23 7.86
N ARG A 77 -2.83 24.64 8.30
CA ARG A 77 -4.19 24.72 7.76
C ARG A 77 -4.59 26.19 7.53
N ALA A 78 -5.02 26.50 6.30
CA ALA A 78 -5.82 27.68 5.98
C ALA A 78 -7.29 27.26 5.79
#